data_AF-A0A3B9Z871-F1
#
_entry.id   AF-A0A3B9Z871-F1
#
_cell.length_a   1.000
_cell.length_b   1.000
_cell.length_c   1.000
_cell.angle_alpha   90.00
_cell.angle_beta   90.00
_cell.angle_gamma   90.00
#
_symmetry.space_group_name_H-M   'P 1'
#
loop_
_entity.id
_entity.type
_entity.pdbx_description
1 polymer ?
#
loop_
_entity_poly.entity_id
_entity_poly.type
_entity_poly.pdbx_seq_one_letter_code
_entity_poly.pdbx_strand_id
1 'polypeptide(L)'
;MIEKQTSELNKVLAHTHVEEFADFIDKNKDAFIKDTAFREYFSKLLKEKKISRREVFIEADISDRYGYKLLSGEKHTNQRDMILRICYAAQFSIDETQMALRLYRLPELYSRIP
;
A
#
# COMPACT_ATOMS: atom_id res chain seq x y z
N MET A 1 -6.06 10.05 1.89
CA MET A 1 -6.26 9.36 3.17
C MET A 1 -6.33 10.43 4.24
N ILE A 2 -7.36 10.43 5.07
CA ILE A 2 -7.41 11.31 6.24
C ILE A 2 -6.59 10.60 7.33
N GLU A 3 -5.46 11.18 7.74
CA GLU A 3 -4.67 10.63 8.83
C GLU A 3 -5.36 10.89 10.16
N LYS A 4 -5.71 9.82 10.87
CA LYS A 4 -6.25 9.87 12.24
C LYS A 4 -5.17 9.48 13.23
N GLN A 5 -5.17 10.12 14.39
CA GLN A 5 -4.21 9.80 15.44
C GLN A 5 -4.63 8.56 16.23
N THR A 6 -3.66 7.80 16.75
CA THR A 6 -3.91 6.65 17.62
C THR A 6 -4.70 7.03 18.88
N SER A 7 -4.53 8.26 19.38
CA SER A 7 -5.29 8.80 20.50
C SER A 7 -6.79 8.93 20.20
N GLU A 8 -7.15 9.28 18.96
CA GLU A 8 -8.53 9.33 18.48
C GLU A 8 -9.13 7.92 18.40
N LEU A 9 -8.38 6.96 17.86
CA LEU A 9 -8.80 5.57 17.79
C LEU A 9 -9.08 4.97 19.18
N ASN A 10 -8.18 5.19 20.15
CA ASN A 10 -8.37 4.68 21.51
C ASN A 10 -9.62 5.23 22.19
N LYS A 11 -9.94 6.53 21.96
CA LYS A 11 -11.16 7.13 22.46
C LYS A 11 -12.39 6.50 21.84
N VAL A 12 -12.40 6.29 20.52
CA VAL A 12 -13.49 5.62 19.81
C VAL A 12 -13.70 4.21 20.37
N LEU A 13 -12.64 3.40 20.44
CA LEU A 13 -12.72 2.01 20.90
C LEU A 13 -13.22 1.89 22.35
N ALA A 14 -12.86 2.83 23.23
CA ALA A 14 -13.31 2.81 24.63
C ALA A 14 -14.81 3.10 24.81
N HIS A 15 -15.47 3.72 23.83
CA HIS A 15 -16.85 4.19 23.95
C HIS A 15 -17.80 3.62 22.88
N THR A 16 -17.31 2.80 21.94
CA THR A 16 -18.13 2.23 20.87
C THR A 16 -18.77 0.93 21.34
N HIS A 17 -20.09 0.83 21.24
CA HIS A 17 -20.83 -0.42 21.44
C HIS A 17 -21.01 -1.18 20.12
N VAL A 18 -21.17 -2.51 20.20
CA VAL A 18 -21.33 -3.39 19.01
C VAL A 18 -22.52 -2.95 18.14
N GLU A 19 -23.58 -2.45 18.77
CA GLU A 19 -24.79 -1.94 18.08
C GLU A 19 -24.51 -0.71 17.20
N GLU A 20 -23.47 0.07 17.53
CA GLU A 20 -23.08 1.30 16.81
C GLU A 20 -22.04 1.04 15.71
N PHE A 21 -21.62 -0.22 15.51
CA PHE A 21 -20.55 -0.56 14.57
C PHE A 21 -20.87 -0.19 13.12
N ALA A 22 -22.13 -0.39 12.69
CA ALA A 22 -22.55 -0.05 11.33
C ALA A 22 -22.43 1.47 11.06
N ASP A 23 -22.85 2.29 12.02
CA ASP A 23 -22.75 3.75 11.94
C ASP A 23 -21.29 4.22 11.97
N PHE A 24 -20.45 3.55 12.77
CA PHE A 24 -19.02 3.81 12.77
C PHE A 24 -18.40 3.55 11.41
N ILE A 25 -18.70 2.41 10.78
CA ILE A 25 -18.22 2.09 9.43
C ILE A 25 -18.65 3.19 8.46
N ASP A 26 -19.93 3.55 8.43
CA ASP A 26 -20.47 4.56 7.50
C ASP A 26 -19.80 5.93 7.64
N LYS A 27 -19.66 6.43 8.88
CA LYS A 27 -19.00 7.71 9.19
C LYS A 27 -17.51 7.74 8.85
N ASN A 28 -16.85 6.58 8.72
CA ASN A 28 -15.40 6.48 8.53
C ASN A 28 -15.00 5.84 7.19
N LYS A 29 -15.95 5.54 6.28
CA LYS A 29 -15.65 4.90 4.98
C LYS A 29 -14.54 5.60 4.19
N ASP A 30 -14.51 6.93 4.22
CA ASP A 30 -13.52 7.74 3.51
C ASP A 30 -12.10 7.63 4.07
N ALA A 31 -11.96 7.17 5.32
CA ALA A 31 -10.67 6.90 5.94
C ALA A 31 -10.10 5.53 5.57
N PHE A 32 -10.90 4.62 5.00
CA PHE A 32 -10.46 3.29 4.64
C PHE A 32 -9.64 3.25 3.35
N ILE A 33 -8.67 2.33 3.32
CA ILE A 33 -7.83 2.10 2.16
C ILE A 33 -8.68 1.43 1.07
N LYS A 34 -8.89 2.15 -0.04
CA LYS A 34 -9.53 1.62 -1.24
C LYS A 34 -8.69 0.50 -1.84
N ASP A 35 -9.32 -0.50 -2.44
CA ASP A 35 -8.60 -1.58 -3.13
C ASP A 35 -7.76 -1.07 -4.31
N THR A 36 -8.11 0.08 -4.90
CA THR A 36 -7.34 0.73 -5.97
C THR A 36 -6.16 1.56 -5.48
N ALA A 37 -6.05 1.81 -4.17
CA ALA A 37 -5.11 2.79 -3.62
C ALA A 37 -3.65 2.49 -3.98
N PHE A 38 -3.25 1.22 -3.92
CA PHE A 38 -1.91 0.80 -4.35
C PHE A 38 -1.66 1.10 -5.83
N ARG A 39 -2.58 0.71 -6.72
CA ARG A 39 -2.45 0.91 -8.18
C ARG A 39 -2.32 2.39 -8.53
N GLU A 40 -3.17 3.22 -7.92
CA GLU A 40 -3.20 4.67 -8.11
C GLU A 40 -1.89 5.31 -7.64
N TYR A 41 -1.46 4.96 -6.42
CA TYR A 41 -0.21 5.43 -5.83
C TYR A 41 1.01 5.05 -6.68
N PHE A 42 1.11 3.78 -7.06
CA PHE A 42 2.24 3.27 -7.83
C PHE A 42 2.31 3.93 -9.22
N SER A 43 1.16 4.04 -9.89
CA SER A 43 1.09 4.67 -11.22
C SER A 43 1.42 6.17 -11.18
N LYS A 44 1.04 6.87 -10.10
CA LYS A 44 1.42 8.26 -9.87
C LYS A 44 2.94 8.40 -9.76
N LEU A 45 3.59 7.61 -8.91
CA LEU A 45 5.04 7.69 -8.70
C LEU A 45 5.84 7.33 -9.95
N LEU A 46 5.43 6.31 -10.72
CA LEU A 46 6.08 6.00 -12.00
C LEU A 46 6.03 7.17 -12.97
N LYS A 47 4.89 7.87 -13.04
CA LYS A 47 4.72 9.05 -13.89
C LYS A 47 5.61 10.21 -13.44
N GLU A 48 5.71 10.45 -12.14
CA GLU A 48 6.56 11.50 -11.56
C GLU A 48 8.06 11.23 -11.81
N LYS A 49 8.48 9.96 -11.67
CA LYS A 49 9.86 9.52 -11.91
C LYS A 49 10.19 9.27 -13.38
N LYS A 50 9.19 9.31 -14.27
CA LYS A 50 9.30 9.03 -15.72
C LYS A 50 9.87 7.63 -16.02
N ILE A 51 9.52 6.65 -15.20
CA ILE A 51 9.93 5.25 -15.36
C ILE A 51 8.75 4.45 -15.94
N SER A 52 8.99 3.65 -16.98
CA SER A 52 7.96 2.77 -17.53
C SER A 52 7.81 1.49 -16.70
N ARG A 53 6.60 0.92 -16.69
CA ARG A 53 6.35 -0.38 -16.03
C ARG A 53 7.25 -1.49 -16.55
N ARG A 54 7.58 -1.46 -17.85
CA ARG A 54 8.43 -2.47 -18.49
C ARG A 54 9.86 -2.41 -17.96
N GLU A 55 10.42 -1.22 -17.81
CA GLU A 55 11.75 -1.03 -17.20
C GLU A 55 11.77 -1.58 -15.77
N VAL A 56 10.72 -1.28 -14.98
CA VAL A 56 10.59 -1.82 -13.62
C VAL A 56 10.56 -3.34 -13.62
N PHE A 57 9.82 -3.98 -14.54
CA PHE A 57 9.72 -5.43 -14.57
C PHE A 57 11.02 -6.12 -14.98
N ILE A 58 11.76 -5.53 -15.92
CA ILE A 58 13.10 -6.02 -16.30
C ILE A 58 14.06 -5.91 -15.12
N GLU A 59 14.15 -4.73 -14.49
CA GLU A 59 15.07 -4.48 -13.37
C GLU A 59 14.70 -5.29 -12.12
N ALA A 60 13.40 -5.48 -11.88
CA ALA A 60 12.90 -6.32 -10.80
C ALA A 60 13.06 -7.81 -11.10
N ASP A 61 13.45 -8.22 -12.31
CA ASP A 61 13.46 -9.61 -12.79
C ASP A 61 12.11 -10.32 -12.53
N ILE A 62 11.05 -9.74 -13.10
CA ILE A 62 9.67 -10.21 -13.05
C ILE A 62 9.09 -10.24 -14.46
N SER A 63 8.40 -11.33 -14.82
CA SER A 63 7.71 -11.37 -16.12
C SER A 63 6.64 -10.29 -16.24
N ASP A 64 6.56 -9.62 -17.40
CA ASP A 64 5.57 -8.57 -17.68
C ASP A 64 4.15 -9.00 -17.31
N ARG A 65 3.73 -10.19 -17.75
CA ARG A 65 2.37 -10.72 -17.45
C ARG A 65 2.11 -10.77 -15.96
N TYR A 66 3.07 -11.19 -15.14
CA TYR A 66 2.88 -11.25 -13.70
C TYR A 66 2.93 -9.87 -13.05
N GLY A 67 3.90 -9.03 -13.45
CA GLY A 67 4.03 -7.65 -12.96
C GLY A 67 2.77 -6.82 -13.20
N TYR A 68 2.17 -6.92 -14.39
CA TYR A 68 0.91 -6.24 -14.70
C TYR A 68 -0.24 -6.69 -13.80
N LYS A 69 -0.36 -7.99 -13.52
CA LYS A 69 -1.39 -8.51 -12.61
C LYS A 69 -1.22 -8.03 -11.18
N LEU A 70 0.03 -7.91 -10.71
CA LEU A 70 0.34 -7.37 -9.39
C LEU A 70 0.02 -5.87 -9.30
N LEU A 71 0.48 -5.07 -10.26
CA LEU A 71 0.25 -3.63 -10.27
C LEU A 71 -1.21 -3.26 -10.54
N SER A 72 -1.95 -4.09 -11.27
CA SER A 72 -3.39 -3.92 -11.42
C SER A 72 -4.14 -4.37 -10.16
N GLY A 73 -3.63 -5.30 -9.37
CA GLY A 73 -4.39 -5.93 -8.30
C GLY A 73 -5.33 -7.04 -8.78
N GLU A 74 -5.23 -7.46 -10.05
CA GLU A 74 -5.84 -8.72 -10.52
C GLU A 74 -5.25 -9.93 -9.78
N LYS A 75 -3.99 -9.82 -9.37
CA LYS A 75 -3.33 -10.80 -8.51
C LYS A 75 -2.72 -10.14 -7.28
N HIS A 76 -2.87 -10.82 -6.15
CA HIS A 76 -2.25 -10.44 -4.89
C HIS A 76 -1.14 -11.45 -4.52
N THR A 77 -0.05 -10.96 -3.93
CA THR A 77 1.05 -11.81 -3.43
C THR A 77 1.35 -11.51 -1.98
N ASN A 78 1.56 -12.56 -1.18
CA ASN A 78 2.05 -12.43 0.20
C ASN A 78 3.59 -12.42 0.27
N GLN A 79 4.27 -12.61 -0.86
CA GLN A 79 5.73 -12.55 -0.94
C GLN A 79 6.18 -11.10 -0.92
N ARG A 80 6.46 -10.57 0.27
CA ARG A 80 6.88 -9.17 0.47
C ARG A 80 8.08 -8.79 -0.39
N ASP A 81 9.04 -9.69 -0.53
CA ASP A 81 10.26 -9.46 -1.32
C ASP A 81 9.95 -9.16 -2.80
N MET A 82 8.85 -9.69 -3.34
CA MET A 82 8.41 -9.38 -4.71
C MET A 82 8.02 -7.90 -4.85
N ILE A 83 7.26 -7.37 -3.88
CA ILE A 83 6.84 -5.96 -3.88
C ILE A 83 8.02 -5.05 -3.59
N LEU A 84 8.94 -5.46 -2.71
CA LEU A 84 10.19 -4.74 -2.44
C LEU A 84 11.06 -4.61 -3.70
N ARG A 85 11.25 -5.72 -4.44
CA ARG A 85 11.99 -5.71 -5.72
C ARG A 85 11.37 -4.71 -6.70
N ILE A 86 10.04 -4.71 -6.84
CA ILE A 86 9.30 -3.77 -7.69
C ILE A 86 9.51 -2.32 -7.23
N CYS A 87 9.43 -2.02 -5.93
CA CYS A 87 9.64 -0.68 -5.38
C CYS A 87 11.07 -0.18 -5.63
N TYR A 88 12.09 -1.02 -5.42
CA TYR A 88 13.48 -0.66 -5.66
C TYR A 88 13.80 -0.49 -7.15
N ALA A 89 13.30 -1.37 -8.00
CA ALA A 89 13.38 -1.21 -9.46
C ALA A 89 12.69 0.07 -9.95
N ALA A 90 11.62 0.49 -9.29
CA ALA A 90 10.93 1.76 -9.54
C ALA A 90 11.58 2.97 -8.86
N GLN A 91 12.76 2.81 -8.25
CA GLN A 91 13.52 3.85 -7.56
C GLN A 91 12.70 4.56 -6.45
N PHE A 92 11.91 3.79 -5.70
CA PHE A 92 11.15 4.34 -4.57
C PHE A 92 12.10 4.65 -3.41
N SER A 93 11.85 5.77 -2.73
CA SER A 93 12.47 6.09 -1.45
C SER A 93 12.01 5.12 -0.37
N ILE A 94 12.63 5.17 0.81
CA ILE A 94 12.21 4.36 1.96
C ILE A 94 10.74 4.67 2.31
N ASP A 95 10.37 5.94 2.40
CA ASP A 95 9.00 6.34 2.73
C ASP A 95 8.00 5.92 1.65
N GLU A 96 8.39 6.03 0.37
CA GLU A 96 7.54 5.58 -0.74
C GLU A 96 7.34 4.06 -0.72
N THR A 97 8.40 3.33 -0.38
CA THR A 97 8.36 1.87 -0.23
C THR A 97 7.48 1.46 0.95
N GLN A 98 7.59 2.14 2.10
CA GLN A 98 6.74 1.90 3.26
C GLN A 98 5.26 2.13 2.95
N MET A 99 4.95 3.25 2.28
CA MET A 99 3.59 3.54 1.84
C MET A 99 3.09 2.48 0.86
N ALA A 100 3.92 2.06 -0.10
CA ALA A 100 3.56 1.00 -1.04
C ALA A 100 3.23 -0.32 -0.33
N LEU A 101 4.04 -0.73 0.65
CA LEU A 101 3.79 -1.93 1.47
C LEU A 101 2.48 -1.81 2.25
N ARG A 102 2.24 -0.67 2.90
CA ARG A 102 0.99 -0.39 3.63
C ARG A 102 -0.24 -0.49 2.73
N LEU A 103 -0.19 0.16 1.56
CA LEU A 103 -1.29 0.13 0.58
C LEU A 103 -1.48 -1.26 -0.04
N TYR A 104 -0.40 -2.03 -0.18
CA TYR A 104 -0.45 -3.43 -0.60
C TYR A 104 -0.77 -4.39 0.55
N ARG A 105 -1.04 -3.90 1.77
CA ARG A 105 -1.38 -4.70 2.96
C ARG A 105 -0.29 -5.70 3.36
N LEU A 106 0.97 -5.34 3.19
CA LEU A 106 2.13 -6.11 3.63
C LEU A 106 2.82 -5.47 4.85
N PRO A 107 3.53 -6.25 5.67
CA PRO A 107 4.27 -5.72 6.81
C PRO A 107 5.32 -4.70 6.38
N GLU A 108 5.32 -3.55 7.06
CA GLU A 108 6.31 -2.48 6.89
C GLU A 108 7.73 -2.95 7.20
N LEU A 109 8.70 -2.20 6.70
CA LEU A 109 10.10 -2.35 7.03
C LEU A 109 10.35 -1.78 8.43
N TYR A 110 10.93 -2.58 9.32
CA TYR A 110 11.38 -2.11 10.61
C TYR A 110 12.90 -2.07 10.61
N SER A 111 13.49 -1.00 11.15
CA SER A 111 14.92 -0.99 11.41
C SER A 111 15.25 -2.19 12.29
N ARG A 112 16.23 -3.00 11.89
CA ARG A 112 16.79 -3.98 12.82
C ARG A 112 17.42 -3.20 13.96
N ILE A 113 16.99 -3.48 15.19
CA ILE A 113 17.73 -3.07 16.39
C ILE A 113 19.07 -3.80 16.29
N PRO A 114 20.21 -3.09 16.19
CA PRO A 114 21.53 -3.69 16.13
C PRO A 114 21.82 -4.56 17.35
#